data_AF-A0A960JX81-F1
#
_entry.id   AF-A0A960JX81-F1
#
_cell.length_a   1.000
_cell.length_b   1.000
_cell.length_c   1.000
_cell.angle_alpha   90.00
_cell.angle_beta   90.00
_cell.angle_gamma   90.00
#
_symmetry.space_group_name_H-M   'P 1'
#
loop_
_entity.id
_entity.type
_entity.pdbx_description
1 polymer ?
#
loop_
_entity_poly.entity_id
_entity_poly.type
_entity_poly.pdbx_seq_one_letter_code
_entity_poly.pdbx_strand_id
1 'polypeptide(L)'
;EDVSYGFAWAHDSQTCWYTTIDDAERPHEVWRHLVGTNPTTDERVFSEADERFHVTVGSSRSGDVAVISAGSAVTDESWLLDAHNPSAPPQVVMARSQGIEYSVAHRPGELFITSNRDAEDFAVWRAALNGLEIAPEHQWDLVIEHCQGRRINGVETFANHVIVHGRANGSTALWVLDPAAKTLEQFPMDDEVGTLSPSSNPSFDATEYRFAYESLATPPSLIEQNIATGERTVLKVLPVLGDFDPSSYRTARQWATASDGTRIPISLVWSPERQQQPGPNPCLLYGYGAYEVSMDPWFSITRLSLLDRGFTFAIAHVRGGGELGRAWYENGKFGFKKNSFSDFVACAQHLSDQGIT
;
A
#
# COMPACT_ATOMS: atom_id res chain seq x y z
N GLU A 1 -27.54 -13.25 7.90
CA GLU A 1 -26.55 -14.19 7.33
C GLU A 1 -25.78 -13.57 6.18
N ASP A 2 -25.95 -12.26 5.94
CA ASP A 2 -25.47 -11.57 4.73
C ASP A 2 -24.48 -10.43 5.07
N VAL A 3 -23.62 -10.65 6.07
CA VAL A 3 -22.64 -9.67 6.55
C VAL A 3 -21.30 -9.86 5.83
N SER A 4 -20.71 -8.76 5.36
CA SER A 4 -19.37 -8.71 4.76
C SER A 4 -18.31 -8.26 5.78
N TYR A 5 -17.04 -8.38 5.40
CA TYR A 5 -15.97 -7.61 6.01
C TYR A 5 -16.27 -6.10 5.93
N GLY A 6 -16.00 -5.38 7.03
CA GLY A 6 -16.30 -3.97 7.21
C GLY A 6 -17.13 -3.76 8.47
N PHE A 7 -16.53 -3.13 9.48
CA PHE A 7 -17.13 -2.93 10.79
C PHE A 7 -16.51 -1.70 11.49
N ALA A 8 -17.33 -0.93 12.20
CA ALA A 8 -16.87 0.17 13.04
C ALA A 8 -17.75 0.31 14.30
N TRP A 9 -17.13 0.50 15.45
CA TRP A 9 -17.84 0.88 16.68
C TRP A 9 -18.10 2.40 16.70
N ALA A 10 -19.25 2.78 17.20
CA ALA A 10 -19.47 4.11 17.76
C ALA A 10 -18.85 4.21 19.17
N HIS A 11 -18.67 5.43 19.66
CA HIS A 11 -18.02 5.68 20.95
C HIS A 11 -18.88 5.27 22.15
N ASP A 12 -20.19 5.11 21.97
CA ASP A 12 -21.13 4.65 23.01
C ASP A 12 -20.94 3.17 23.40
N SER A 13 -20.07 2.43 22.69
CA SER A 13 -19.80 0.99 22.86
C SER A 13 -21.05 0.10 22.77
N GLN A 14 -22.10 0.60 22.14
CA GLN A 14 -23.39 -0.08 21.99
C GLN A 14 -23.88 -0.04 20.56
N THR A 15 -23.51 0.98 19.80
CA THR A 15 -23.86 1.14 18.40
C THR A 15 -22.68 0.74 17.53
N CYS A 16 -22.95 -0.03 16.49
CA CYS A 16 -21.94 -0.35 15.48
C CYS A 16 -22.50 -0.21 14.06
N TRP A 17 -21.58 0.00 13.12
CA TRP A 17 -21.86 -0.06 11.70
C TRP A 17 -21.22 -1.30 11.10
N TYR A 18 -21.92 -1.94 10.19
CA TYR A 18 -21.44 -3.13 9.50
C TYR A 18 -21.91 -3.14 8.04
N THR A 19 -21.21 -3.90 7.21
CA THR A 19 -21.50 -3.99 5.77
C THR A 19 -22.30 -5.25 5.46
N THR A 20 -23.23 -5.17 4.51
CA THR A 20 -23.97 -6.34 3.99
C THR A 20 -23.79 -6.50 2.48
N ILE A 21 -23.99 -7.74 2.03
CA ILE A 21 -23.84 -8.14 0.62
C ILE A 21 -25.18 -8.25 -0.11
N ASP A 22 -25.14 -8.10 -1.44
CA ASP A 22 -26.24 -8.47 -2.33
C ASP A 22 -26.18 -9.95 -2.77
N ASP A 23 -27.11 -10.36 -3.63
CA ASP A 23 -27.20 -11.73 -4.17
C ASP A 23 -25.94 -12.18 -4.95
N ALA A 24 -25.08 -11.24 -5.37
CA ALA A 24 -23.81 -11.50 -6.05
C ALA A 24 -22.62 -11.53 -5.08
N GLU A 25 -22.87 -11.58 -3.77
CA GLU A 25 -21.88 -11.47 -2.70
C GLU A 25 -21.10 -10.13 -2.72
N ARG A 26 -21.63 -9.10 -3.38
CA ARG A 26 -20.99 -7.78 -3.44
C ARG A 26 -21.41 -6.96 -2.22
N PRO A 27 -20.45 -6.45 -1.43
CA PRO A 27 -20.75 -5.53 -0.32
C PRO A 27 -21.30 -4.20 -0.86
N HIS A 28 -22.52 -3.83 -0.49
CA HIS A 28 -23.23 -2.71 -1.12
C HIS A 28 -24.00 -1.78 -0.16
N GLU A 29 -24.16 -2.17 1.09
CA GLU A 29 -24.96 -1.43 2.07
C GLU A 29 -24.25 -1.38 3.42
N VAL A 30 -24.40 -0.25 4.11
CA VAL A 30 -23.97 -0.09 5.50
C VAL A 30 -25.19 0.04 6.38
N TRP A 31 -25.23 -0.77 7.43
CA TRP A 31 -26.30 -0.84 8.40
C TRP A 31 -25.80 -0.41 9.78
N ARG A 32 -26.70 0.12 10.60
CA ARG A 32 -26.45 0.48 12.00
C ARG A 32 -27.21 -0.49 12.90
N HIS A 33 -26.48 -1.11 13.82
CA HIS A 33 -27.01 -2.01 14.85
C HIS A 33 -26.83 -1.41 16.24
N LEU A 34 -27.84 -1.58 17.09
CA LEU A 34 -27.75 -1.33 18.53
C LEU A 34 -27.67 -2.66 19.27
N VAL A 35 -26.55 -2.93 19.94
CA VAL A 35 -26.29 -4.19 20.65
C VAL A 35 -27.41 -4.53 21.63
N GLY A 36 -27.88 -5.77 21.54
CA GLY A 36 -28.96 -6.28 22.39
C GLY A 36 -30.36 -6.08 21.78
N THR A 37 -30.48 -5.39 20.65
CA THR A 37 -31.73 -5.32 19.88
C THR A 37 -31.82 -6.46 18.84
N ASN A 38 -33.00 -6.65 18.25
CA ASN A 38 -33.19 -7.62 17.18
C ASN A 38 -32.58 -7.07 15.87
N PRO A 39 -31.63 -7.76 15.21
CA PRO A 39 -31.01 -7.26 13.97
C PRO A 39 -32.00 -6.94 12.84
N THR A 40 -33.22 -7.51 12.85
CA THR A 40 -34.25 -7.15 11.86
C THR A 40 -34.79 -5.73 12.03
N THR A 41 -34.43 -5.02 13.11
CA THR A 41 -34.77 -3.62 13.35
C THR A 41 -33.62 -2.66 13.06
N ASP A 42 -32.51 -3.18 12.54
CA ASP A 42 -31.36 -2.36 12.16
C ASP A 42 -31.74 -1.36 11.07
N GLU A 43 -31.06 -0.22 11.06
CA GLU A 43 -31.35 0.87 10.14
C GLU A 43 -30.27 0.95 9.05
N ARG A 44 -30.69 0.97 7.79
CA ARG A 44 -29.78 1.18 6.67
C ARG A 44 -29.30 2.63 6.63
N VAL A 45 -28.00 2.82 6.77
CA VAL A 45 -27.32 4.12 6.80
C VAL A 45 -26.87 4.55 5.39
N PHE A 46 -26.47 3.59 4.56
CA PHE A 46 -25.95 3.84 3.22
C PHE A 46 -26.28 2.68 2.28
N SER A 47 -26.43 2.97 0.98
CA SER A 47 -26.69 1.99 -0.07
C SER A 47 -26.04 2.42 -1.38
N GLU A 48 -25.40 1.48 -2.07
CA GLU A 48 -24.76 1.66 -3.37
C GLU A 48 -25.46 0.81 -4.43
N ALA A 49 -26.15 1.49 -5.34
CA ALA A 49 -26.92 0.85 -6.41
C ALA A 49 -26.08 0.52 -7.65
N ASP A 50 -24.91 1.14 -7.83
CA ASP A 50 -24.02 0.86 -8.94
C ASP A 50 -23.18 -0.38 -8.65
N GLU A 51 -23.46 -1.47 -9.37
CA GLU A 51 -22.82 -2.78 -9.22
C GLU A 51 -21.30 -2.77 -9.45
N ARG A 52 -20.74 -1.69 -10.01
CA ARG A 52 -19.29 -1.52 -10.17
C ARG A 52 -18.58 -1.16 -8.87
N PHE A 53 -19.32 -0.73 -7.85
CA PHE A 53 -18.76 -0.23 -6.59
C PHE A 53 -18.94 -1.24 -5.47
N HIS A 54 -17.88 -1.43 -4.69
CA HIS A 54 -17.90 -2.20 -3.45
C HIS A 54 -17.84 -1.22 -2.27
N VAL A 55 -18.63 -1.51 -1.24
CA VAL A 55 -18.76 -0.67 -0.05
C VAL A 55 -18.04 -1.32 1.13
N THR A 56 -17.37 -0.52 1.96
CA THR A 56 -16.85 -0.94 3.26
C THR A 56 -17.06 0.17 4.28
N VAL A 57 -17.05 -0.20 5.57
CA VAL A 57 -17.01 0.74 6.68
C VAL A 57 -15.88 0.38 7.64
N GLY A 58 -15.18 1.40 8.15
CA GLY A 58 -14.10 1.21 9.11
C GLY A 58 -13.90 2.43 10.01
N SER A 59 -13.43 2.21 11.23
CA SER A 59 -13.10 3.29 12.17
C SER A 59 -11.84 4.03 11.74
N SER A 60 -11.84 5.34 11.90
CA SER A 60 -10.61 6.13 11.88
C SER A 60 -9.70 5.75 13.04
N ARG A 61 -8.41 6.08 12.93
CA ARG A 61 -7.42 5.78 13.96
C ARG A 61 -7.71 6.44 15.31
N SER A 62 -8.29 7.65 15.31
CA SER A 62 -8.71 8.31 16.56
C SER A 62 -9.99 7.73 17.15
N GLY A 63 -10.79 7.01 16.35
CA GLY A 63 -12.09 6.49 16.74
C GLY A 63 -13.23 7.51 16.73
N ASP A 64 -12.96 8.80 16.46
CA ASP A 64 -14.00 9.86 16.48
C ASP A 64 -14.94 9.82 15.28
N VAL A 65 -14.46 9.27 14.16
CA VAL A 65 -15.26 9.06 12.95
C VAL A 65 -15.11 7.64 12.45
N ALA A 66 -16.17 7.12 11.83
CA ALA A 66 -16.07 5.98 10.92
C ALA A 66 -16.17 6.48 9.48
N VAL A 67 -15.56 5.75 8.55
CA VAL A 67 -15.51 6.09 7.14
C VAL A 67 -16.23 5.01 6.36
N ILE A 68 -17.25 5.39 5.60
CA ILE A 68 -17.81 4.57 4.53
C ILE A 68 -16.98 4.86 3.28
N SER A 69 -16.46 3.82 2.63
CA SER A 69 -15.78 3.94 1.32
C SER A 69 -16.53 3.12 0.29
N ALA A 70 -16.93 3.74 -0.81
CA ALA A 70 -17.45 3.07 -2.00
C ALA A 70 -16.42 3.20 -3.13
N GLY A 71 -15.86 2.08 -3.57
CA GLY A 71 -14.78 2.06 -4.57
C GLY A 71 -15.11 1.13 -5.74
N SER A 72 -14.84 1.61 -6.95
CA SER A 72 -14.78 0.80 -8.17
C SER A 72 -13.32 0.57 -8.58
N ALA A 73 -13.08 0.00 -9.77
CA ALA A 73 -11.72 -0.20 -10.26
C ALA A 73 -10.92 1.11 -10.51
N VAL A 74 -11.60 2.27 -10.61
CA VAL A 74 -10.97 3.55 -11.00
C VAL A 74 -11.64 4.79 -10.37
N THR A 75 -12.54 4.62 -9.41
CA THR A 75 -13.34 5.74 -8.88
C THR A 75 -13.78 5.45 -7.47
N ASP A 76 -13.60 6.42 -6.58
CA ASP A 76 -13.95 6.32 -5.17
C ASP A 76 -14.93 7.43 -4.74
N GLU A 77 -15.68 7.14 -3.68
CA GLU A 77 -16.43 8.10 -2.88
C GLU A 77 -16.34 7.68 -1.41
N SER A 78 -16.28 8.64 -0.51
CA SER A 78 -16.17 8.40 0.92
C SER A 78 -17.09 9.33 1.71
N TRP A 79 -17.64 8.80 2.80
CA TRP A 79 -18.48 9.53 3.74
C TRP A 79 -17.98 9.33 5.17
N LEU A 80 -18.11 10.38 5.98
CA LEU A 80 -17.84 10.32 7.40
C LEU A 80 -19.12 10.05 8.19
N LEU A 81 -19.00 9.21 9.20
CA LEU A 81 -19.98 8.94 10.24
C LEU A 81 -19.43 9.46 11.56
N ASP A 82 -20.24 10.16 12.35
CA ASP A 82 -19.85 10.66 13.66
C ASP A 82 -19.96 9.54 14.70
N ALA A 83 -18.82 9.11 15.26
CA ALA A 83 -18.81 8.06 16.29
C ALA A 83 -19.38 8.52 17.63
N HIS A 84 -19.40 9.83 17.89
CA HIS A 84 -19.98 10.42 19.11
C HIS A 84 -21.50 10.62 18.98
N ASN A 85 -22.00 10.78 17.76
CA ASN A 85 -23.42 10.83 17.45
C ASN A 85 -23.78 9.83 16.34
N PRO A 86 -23.87 8.53 16.66
CA PRO A 86 -24.03 7.50 15.64
C PRO A 86 -25.38 7.53 14.92
N SER A 87 -26.32 8.36 15.38
CA SER A 87 -27.61 8.61 14.74
C SER A 87 -27.53 9.62 13.59
N ALA A 88 -26.47 10.45 13.54
CA ALA A 88 -26.28 11.47 12.53
C ALA A 88 -26.17 10.89 11.10
N PRO A 89 -26.66 11.61 10.08
CA PRO A 89 -26.52 11.16 8.69
C PRO A 89 -25.05 11.26 8.23
N PRO A 90 -24.61 10.38 7.31
CA PRO A 90 -23.28 10.44 6.74
C PRO A 90 -23.01 11.77 6.03
N GLN A 91 -21.77 12.29 6.13
CA GLN A 91 -21.33 13.47 5.39
C GLN A 91 -20.35 13.08 4.29
N VAL A 92 -20.66 13.43 3.04
CA VAL A 92 -19.77 13.15 1.90
C VAL A 92 -18.48 13.98 2.00
N VAL A 93 -17.34 13.37 1.71
CA VAL A 93 -16.04 14.06 1.69
C VAL A 93 -15.83 14.83 0.41
N MET A 94 -15.97 14.14 -0.72
CA MET A 94 -15.84 14.68 -2.08
C MET A 94 -16.78 13.85 -2.95
N ALA A 95 -17.63 14.50 -3.75
CA ALA A 95 -18.51 13.78 -4.64
C ALA A 95 -17.71 13.02 -5.70
N ARG A 96 -18.15 11.81 -6.05
CA ARG A 96 -17.41 10.98 -7.01
C ARG A 96 -17.34 11.63 -8.39
N SER A 97 -16.20 11.48 -9.03
CA SER A 97 -15.98 11.84 -10.43
C SER A 97 -15.30 10.68 -11.13
N GLN A 98 -15.76 10.34 -12.34
CA GLN A 98 -15.24 9.20 -13.10
C GLN A 98 -13.72 9.31 -13.29
N GLY A 99 -13.00 8.26 -12.89
CA GLY A 99 -11.53 8.20 -12.96
C GLY A 99 -10.80 8.80 -11.75
N ILE A 100 -11.53 9.40 -10.79
CA ILE A 100 -10.94 9.98 -9.60
C ILE A 100 -10.97 8.98 -8.45
N GLU A 101 -9.78 8.55 -8.06
CA GLU A 101 -9.54 7.67 -6.92
C GLU A 101 -9.08 8.53 -5.73
N TYR A 102 -9.58 8.19 -4.54
CA TYR A 102 -9.10 8.83 -3.31
C TYR A 102 -9.38 8.01 -2.05
N SER A 103 -8.56 8.25 -1.04
CA SER A 103 -8.73 7.74 0.32
C SER A 103 -8.60 8.87 1.35
N VAL A 104 -9.13 8.63 2.55
CA VAL A 104 -9.17 9.61 3.64
C VAL A 104 -8.53 9.07 4.91
N ALA A 105 -7.75 9.91 5.58
CA ALA A 105 -7.21 9.64 6.90
C ALA A 105 -7.59 10.79 7.84
N HIS A 106 -8.31 10.47 8.91
CA HIS A 106 -8.81 11.44 9.88
C HIS A 106 -7.80 11.66 11.01
N ARG A 107 -7.61 12.93 11.38
CA ARG A 107 -6.98 13.37 12.63
C ARG A 107 -7.88 14.44 13.27
N PRO A 108 -8.08 14.49 14.59
CA PRO A 108 -8.98 15.49 15.18
C PRO A 108 -8.71 16.91 14.67
N GLY A 109 -9.71 17.53 14.06
CA GLY A 109 -9.63 18.87 13.47
C GLY A 109 -9.25 18.93 11.99
N GLU A 110 -8.89 17.81 11.35
CA GLU A 110 -8.49 17.78 9.94
C GLU A 110 -8.66 16.41 9.24
N LEU A 111 -8.66 16.45 7.91
CA LEU A 111 -8.59 15.27 7.05
C LEU A 111 -7.38 15.36 6.14
N PHE A 112 -6.74 14.22 5.92
CA PHE A 112 -5.78 14.01 4.84
C PHE A 112 -6.47 13.24 3.72
N ILE A 113 -6.48 13.81 2.52
CA ILE A 113 -7.10 13.24 1.33
C ILE A 113 -5.99 12.89 0.35
N THR A 114 -5.76 11.59 0.12
CA THR A 114 -4.82 11.09 -0.88
C THR A 114 -5.59 10.83 -2.16
N SER A 115 -5.31 11.55 -3.25
CA SER A 115 -6.12 11.46 -4.47
C SER A 115 -5.30 11.57 -5.75
N ASN A 116 -5.76 10.90 -6.80
CA ASN A 116 -5.20 11.00 -8.15
C ASN A 116 -5.70 12.21 -8.96
N ARG A 117 -6.52 13.09 -8.36
CA ARG A 117 -7.05 14.29 -9.02
C ARG A 117 -5.92 15.16 -9.54
N ASP A 118 -5.81 15.25 -10.86
CA ASP A 118 -4.74 15.94 -11.59
C ASP A 118 -3.31 15.47 -11.20
N ALA A 119 -3.20 14.26 -10.67
CA ALA A 119 -1.98 13.70 -10.08
C ALA A 119 -1.92 12.18 -10.26
N GLU A 120 -1.39 11.68 -11.37
CA GLU A 120 -1.40 10.23 -11.67
C GLU A 120 -0.75 9.36 -10.59
N ASP A 121 0.30 9.87 -9.94
CA ASP A 121 0.98 9.22 -8.82
C ASP A 121 0.48 9.65 -7.43
N PHE A 122 -0.71 10.25 -7.42
CA PHE A 122 -1.43 10.78 -6.27
C PHE A 122 -0.72 11.97 -5.59
N ALA A 123 -1.55 12.85 -5.05
CA ALA A 123 -1.16 13.97 -4.21
C ALA A 123 -1.91 13.87 -2.87
N VAL A 124 -1.41 14.56 -1.84
CA VAL A 124 -2.08 14.61 -0.53
C VAL A 124 -2.50 16.03 -0.20
N TRP A 125 -3.79 16.18 0.08
CA TRP A 125 -4.41 17.40 0.53
C TRP A 125 -4.74 17.32 2.02
N ARG A 126 -4.65 18.44 2.72
CA ARG A 126 -5.11 18.62 4.09
C ARG A 126 -6.30 19.56 4.10
N ALA A 127 -7.41 19.13 4.69
CA ALA A 127 -8.62 19.93 4.85
C ALA A 127 -8.92 20.12 6.35
N ALA A 128 -9.33 21.32 6.76
CA ALA A 128 -9.85 21.52 8.10
C ALA A 128 -11.19 20.78 8.28
N LEU A 129 -11.43 20.26 9.48
CA LEU A 129 -12.62 19.49 9.84
C LEU A 129 -13.19 20.02 11.17
N ASN A 130 -14.47 20.37 11.20
CA ASN A 130 -15.18 20.77 12.41
C ASN A 130 -16.40 19.86 12.62
N GLY A 131 -16.30 18.92 13.55
CA GLY A 131 -17.25 17.80 13.60
C GLY A 131 -17.13 16.95 12.34
N LEU A 132 -18.19 16.89 11.53
CA LEU A 132 -18.15 16.28 10.20
C LEU A 132 -18.13 17.31 9.06
N GLU A 133 -18.12 18.61 9.37
CA GLU A 133 -18.09 19.67 8.35
C GLU A 133 -16.65 19.85 7.85
N ILE A 134 -16.45 19.53 6.57
CA ILE A 134 -15.15 19.62 5.91
C ILE A 134 -15.06 20.99 5.23
N ALA A 135 -13.90 21.65 5.35
CA ALA A 135 -13.66 22.89 4.63
C ALA A 135 -13.90 22.71 3.11
N PRO A 136 -14.43 23.73 2.40
CA PRO A 136 -14.63 23.64 0.96
C PRO A 136 -13.34 23.29 0.20
N GLU A 137 -13.44 22.53 -0.88
CA GLU A 137 -12.27 21.99 -1.61
C GLU A 137 -11.25 23.05 -2.07
N HIS A 138 -11.70 24.24 -2.43
CA HIS A 138 -10.82 25.35 -2.83
C HIS A 138 -9.97 25.93 -1.68
N GLN A 139 -10.24 25.52 -0.43
CA GLN A 139 -9.49 25.88 0.78
C GLN A 139 -8.58 24.76 1.26
N TRP A 140 -8.58 23.60 0.58
CA TRP A 140 -7.70 22.50 0.94
C TRP A 140 -6.24 22.87 0.67
N ASP A 141 -5.39 22.49 1.60
CA ASP A 141 -3.96 22.76 1.53
C ASP A 141 -3.22 21.57 0.92
N LEU A 142 -2.57 21.76 -0.23
CA LEU A 142 -1.74 20.73 -0.86
C LEU A 142 -0.47 20.53 -0.02
N VAL A 143 -0.36 19.39 0.67
CA VAL A 143 0.75 19.07 1.59
C VAL A 143 1.78 18.11 0.99
N ILE A 144 1.38 17.31 0.00
CA ILE A 144 2.30 16.52 -0.84
C ILE A 144 1.92 16.73 -2.30
N GLU A 145 2.82 17.36 -3.05
CA GLU A 145 2.65 17.56 -4.48
C GLU A 145 2.90 16.27 -5.26
N HIS A 146 2.19 16.15 -6.39
CA HIS A 146 2.40 15.12 -7.38
C HIS A 146 3.86 15.12 -7.86
N CYS A 147 4.48 13.96 -7.89
CA CYS A 147 5.80 13.75 -8.47
C CYS A 147 5.79 12.43 -9.22
N GLN A 148 6.07 12.48 -10.53
CA GLN A 148 6.08 11.30 -11.38
C GLN A 148 7.07 10.26 -10.87
N GLY A 149 6.62 9.01 -10.75
CA GLY A 149 7.39 7.89 -10.22
C GLY A 149 7.46 7.83 -8.68
N ARG A 150 6.85 8.80 -7.97
CA ARG A 150 6.62 8.74 -6.52
C ARG A 150 5.14 8.52 -6.25
N ARG A 151 4.71 7.27 -6.30
CA ARG A 151 3.34 6.88 -6.00
C ARG A 151 3.04 6.95 -4.51
N ILE A 152 2.07 7.76 -4.12
CA ILE A 152 1.52 7.74 -2.76
C ILE A 152 0.38 6.73 -2.71
N ASN A 153 0.46 5.75 -1.80
CA ASN A 153 -0.59 4.75 -1.62
C ASN A 153 -1.60 5.20 -0.56
N GLY A 154 -1.14 5.91 0.46
CA GLY A 154 -2.01 6.40 1.52
C GLY A 154 -1.27 7.07 2.67
N VAL A 155 -2.06 7.50 3.64
CA VAL A 155 -1.63 8.22 4.83
C VAL A 155 -2.21 7.54 6.07
N GLU A 156 -1.40 7.44 7.13
CA GLU A 156 -1.81 7.04 8.46
C GLU A 156 -1.58 8.20 9.43
N THR A 157 -2.63 8.57 10.15
CA THR A 157 -2.62 9.67 11.12
C THR A 157 -2.46 9.17 12.56
N PHE A 158 -1.60 9.85 13.30
CA PHE A 158 -1.45 9.69 14.75
C PHE A 158 -1.68 11.04 15.42
N ALA A 159 -1.78 11.04 16.75
CA ALA A 159 -1.98 12.28 17.51
C ALA A 159 -0.92 13.34 17.19
N ASN A 160 0.34 12.91 17.09
CA ASN A 160 1.50 13.81 16.99
C ASN A 160 2.28 13.73 15.68
N HIS A 161 1.95 12.79 14.79
CA HIS A 161 2.69 12.60 13.54
C HIS A 161 1.80 12.01 12.45
N VAL A 162 2.29 12.07 11.21
CA VAL A 162 1.59 11.56 10.02
C VAL A 162 2.58 10.70 9.25
N ILE A 163 2.23 9.45 9.00
CA ILE A 163 3.03 8.53 8.20
C ILE A 163 2.43 8.43 6.80
N VAL A 164 3.28 8.51 5.80
CA VAL A 164 2.91 8.32 4.39
C VAL A 164 3.55 7.03 3.93
N HIS A 165 2.81 6.19 3.24
CA HIS A 165 3.35 4.98 2.64
C HIS A 165 3.09 4.98 1.13
N GLY A 166 4.05 4.46 0.38
CA GLY A 166 4.03 4.53 -1.07
C GLY A 166 5.29 3.97 -1.69
N ARG A 167 5.72 4.57 -2.79
CA ARG A 167 6.86 4.14 -3.60
C ARG A 167 7.68 5.32 -4.07
N ALA A 168 8.98 5.10 -4.20
CA ALA A 168 9.88 6.00 -4.90
C ALA A 168 11.07 5.21 -5.43
N ASN A 169 11.58 5.59 -6.61
CA ASN A 169 12.79 5.01 -7.20
C ASN A 169 12.74 3.47 -7.38
N GLY A 170 11.56 2.91 -7.64
CA GLY A 170 11.39 1.46 -7.85
C GLY A 170 11.29 0.63 -6.57
N SER A 171 11.22 1.26 -5.39
CA SER A 171 11.10 0.58 -4.09
C SER A 171 9.90 1.10 -3.32
N THR A 172 9.39 0.29 -2.37
CA THR A 172 8.46 0.80 -1.36
C THR A 172 9.16 1.81 -0.45
N ALA A 173 8.39 2.72 0.11
CA ALA A 173 8.90 3.76 1.00
C ALA A 173 7.85 4.16 2.04
N LEU A 174 8.38 4.56 3.20
CA LEU A 174 7.65 5.14 4.31
C LEU A 174 8.26 6.52 4.58
N TRP A 175 7.41 7.51 4.86
CA TRP A 175 7.85 8.86 5.20
C TRP A 175 7.13 9.37 6.45
N VAL A 176 7.81 10.17 7.24
CA VAL A 176 7.16 11.10 8.17
C VAL A 176 6.82 12.37 7.39
N LEU A 177 5.55 12.78 7.42
CA LEU A 177 5.09 14.05 6.87
C LEU A 177 5.04 15.11 7.98
N ASP A 178 5.73 16.23 7.76
CA ASP A 178 5.41 17.49 8.43
C ASP A 178 4.41 18.26 7.54
N PRO A 179 3.12 18.32 7.92
CA PRO A 179 2.10 18.96 7.09
C PRO A 179 2.18 20.50 7.12
N ALA A 180 2.85 21.10 8.11
CA ALA A 180 3.04 22.54 8.18
C ALA A 180 4.22 22.98 7.32
N ALA A 181 5.35 22.26 7.41
CA ALA A 181 6.53 22.50 6.58
C ALA A 181 6.40 21.92 5.15
N LYS A 182 5.45 21.01 4.94
CA LYS A 182 5.23 20.26 3.68
C LYS A 182 6.46 19.45 3.27
N THR A 183 7.11 18.83 4.25
CA THR A 183 8.32 18.03 4.05
C THR A 183 8.07 16.56 4.32
N LEU A 184 8.73 15.70 3.55
CA LEU A 184 8.73 14.25 3.72
C LEU A 184 10.12 13.79 4.12
N GLU A 185 10.22 13.17 5.29
CA GLU A 185 11.44 12.51 5.75
C GLU A 185 11.30 11.01 5.56
N GLN A 186 12.15 10.43 4.71
CA GLN A 186 12.06 9.01 4.36
C GLN A 186 12.72 8.13 5.42
N PHE A 187 12.07 7.02 5.74
CA PHE A 187 12.65 5.96 6.56
C PHE A 187 13.81 5.32 5.79
N PRO A 188 15.00 5.15 6.39
CA PRO A 188 16.12 4.52 5.69
C PRO A 188 15.81 3.06 5.31
N MET A 189 16.26 2.68 4.12
CA MET A 189 16.25 1.31 3.60
C MET A 189 17.67 0.75 3.67
N ASP A 190 17.86 -0.35 4.41
CA ASP A 190 19.20 -0.87 4.69
C ASP A 190 19.74 -1.73 3.52
N ASP A 191 18.87 -2.50 2.86
CA ASP A 191 19.19 -3.26 1.64
C ASP A 191 18.93 -2.45 0.36
N GLU A 192 19.80 -2.57 -0.64
CA GLU A 192 19.57 -2.02 -2.00
C GLU A 192 18.24 -2.52 -2.60
N VAL A 193 17.86 -3.74 -2.21
CA VAL A 193 16.69 -4.48 -2.70
C VAL A 193 15.84 -4.95 -1.52
N GLY A 194 15.41 -3.98 -0.71
CA GLY A 194 14.52 -4.20 0.44
C GLY A 194 13.08 -3.72 0.21
N THR A 195 12.21 -4.16 1.10
CA THR A 195 10.80 -3.81 1.15
C THR A 195 10.45 -3.34 2.56
N LEU A 196 9.91 -2.13 2.66
CA LEU A 196 9.23 -1.59 3.84
C LEU A 196 7.72 -1.65 3.64
N SER A 197 7.00 -2.13 4.64
CA SER A 197 5.54 -2.22 4.61
C SER A 197 4.93 -1.76 5.93
N PRO A 198 3.79 -1.03 5.92
CA PRO A 198 3.04 -0.75 7.13
C PRO A 198 2.74 -2.01 7.95
N SER A 199 2.68 -1.88 9.27
CA SER A 199 2.28 -2.97 10.18
C SER A 199 1.18 -2.52 11.13
N SER A 200 0.81 -3.40 12.08
CA SER A 200 -0.24 -3.10 13.05
C SER A 200 0.21 -2.01 14.03
N ASN A 201 -0.49 -0.88 13.98
CA ASN A 201 -0.32 0.26 14.88
C ASN A 201 -1.70 0.60 15.49
N PRO A 202 -2.17 -0.08 16.54
CA PRO A 202 -3.53 0.12 17.05
C PRO A 202 -3.70 1.37 17.93
N SER A 203 -2.62 1.90 18.51
CA SER A 203 -2.67 3.08 19.38
C SER A 203 -2.55 4.37 18.57
N PHE A 204 -3.49 5.28 18.72
CA PHE A 204 -3.48 6.59 18.09
C PHE A 204 -2.42 7.54 18.68
N ASP A 205 -2.18 7.43 20.00
CA ASP A 205 -1.26 8.27 20.75
C ASP A 205 0.19 7.74 20.75
N ALA A 206 0.48 6.71 19.95
CA ALA A 206 1.83 6.17 19.84
C ALA A 206 2.83 7.24 19.38
N THR A 207 4.04 7.19 19.95
CA THR A 207 5.18 8.02 19.54
C THR A 207 6.15 7.27 18.63
N GLU A 208 5.96 5.97 18.53
CA GLU A 208 6.68 5.05 17.67
C GLU A 208 5.79 4.58 16.52
N TYR A 209 6.42 4.21 15.40
CA TYR A 209 5.74 3.56 14.28
C TYR A 209 6.29 2.17 14.03
N ARG A 210 5.39 1.20 13.92
CA ARG A 210 5.71 -0.18 13.59
C ARG A 210 5.57 -0.45 12.10
N PHE A 211 6.60 -1.03 11.50
CA PHE A 211 6.61 -1.45 10.11
C PHE A 211 7.29 -2.81 9.97
N ALA A 212 6.93 -3.53 8.90
CA ALA A 212 7.63 -4.72 8.49
C ALA A 212 8.78 -4.35 7.54
N TYR A 213 9.90 -5.06 7.69
CA TYR A 213 11.04 -5.00 6.80
C TYR A 213 11.41 -6.41 6.34
N GLU A 214 11.66 -6.56 5.05
CA GLU A 214 12.25 -7.78 4.49
C GLU A 214 13.04 -7.47 3.21
N SER A 215 13.83 -8.43 2.76
CA SER A 215 14.48 -8.40 1.45
C SER A 215 14.52 -9.80 0.86
N LEU A 216 15.15 -9.97 -0.31
CA LEU A 216 15.33 -11.31 -0.89
C LEU A 216 16.21 -12.23 -0.02
N ALA A 217 17.05 -11.67 0.85
CA ALA A 217 17.98 -12.38 1.72
C ALA A 217 17.68 -12.20 3.22
N THR A 218 16.93 -11.16 3.61
CA THR A 218 16.60 -10.86 5.01
C THR A 218 15.16 -11.31 5.33
N PRO A 219 14.95 -12.22 6.30
CA PRO A 219 13.61 -12.63 6.70
C PRO A 219 12.74 -11.49 7.24
N PRO A 220 11.39 -11.63 7.18
CA PRO A 220 10.48 -10.61 7.67
C PRO A 220 10.74 -10.25 9.13
N SER A 221 10.92 -8.96 9.36
CA SER A 221 11.21 -8.37 10.67
C SER A 221 10.19 -7.30 11.00
N LEU A 222 9.64 -7.34 12.20
CA LEU A 222 8.84 -6.25 12.76
C LEU A 222 9.78 -5.28 13.46
N ILE A 223 9.82 -4.04 12.97
CA ILE A 223 10.66 -2.97 13.49
C ILE A 223 9.74 -1.88 14.04
N GLU A 224 10.14 -1.31 15.16
CA GLU A 224 9.53 -0.12 15.76
C GLU A 224 10.55 1.02 15.69
N GLN A 225 10.14 2.16 15.16
CA GLN A 225 10.99 3.36 15.09
C GLN A 225 10.38 4.48 15.91
N ASN A 226 11.16 5.06 16.81
CA ASN A 226 10.78 6.30 17.49
C ASN A 226 10.78 7.45 16.48
N ILE A 227 9.65 8.14 16.35
CA ILE A 227 9.48 9.16 15.31
C ILE A 227 10.30 10.42 15.58
N ALA A 228 10.57 10.75 16.84
CA ALA A 228 11.32 11.95 17.19
C ALA A 228 12.84 11.77 17.06
N THR A 229 13.37 10.58 17.40
CA THR A 229 14.82 10.32 17.41
C THR A 229 15.32 9.54 16.20
N GLY A 230 14.42 8.85 15.48
CA GLY A 230 14.76 7.92 14.42
C GLY A 230 15.34 6.58 14.92
N GLU A 231 15.44 6.38 16.23
CA GLU A 231 15.97 5.14 16.82
C GLU A 231 15.07 3.94 16.48
N ARG A 232 15.69 2.84 16.04
CA ARG A 232 15.00 1.60 15.62
C ARG A 232 15.25 0.47 16.59
N THR A 233 14.17 -0.22 16.96
CA THR A 233 14.20 -1.46 17.72
C THR A 233 13.58 -2.58 16.90
N VAL A 234 14.31 -3.69 16.72
CA VAL A 234 13.76 -4.91 16.12
C VAL A 234 12.94 -5.64 17.18
N LEU A 235 11.63 -5.68 17.01
CA LEU A 235 10.71 -6.33 17.94
C LEU A 235 10.61 -7.84 17.70
N LYS A 236 10.69 -8.25 16.43
CA LYS A 236 10.58 -9.66 16.04
C LYS A 236 11.26 -9.89 14.71
N VAL A 237 11.96 -11.02 14.58
CA VAL A 237 12.42 -11.57 13.30
C VAL A 237 11.73 -12.91 13.11
N LEU A 238 11.22 -13.20 11.91
CA LEU A 238 10.68 -14.51 11.59
C LEU A 238 11.82 -15.55 11.60
N PRO A 239 11.82 -16.54 12.51
CA PRO A 239 12.89 -17.52 12.54
C PRO A 239 12.84 -18.40 11.29
N VAL A 240 14.00 -18.58 10.65
CA VAL A 240 14.21 -19.55 9.59
C VAL A 240 14.96 -20.74 10.20
N LEU A 241 14.35 -21.92 10.14
CA LEU A 241 14.92 -23.12 10.74
C LEU A 241 16.03 -23.71 9.88
N GLY A 242 16.94 -24.47 10.49
CA GLY A 242 18.09 -25.07 9.83
C GLY A 242 19.32 -24.18 9.87
N ASP A 243 20.20 -24.32 8.87
CA ASP A 243 21.50 -23.63 8.82
C ASP A 243 21.46 -22.32 8.02
N PHE A 244 20.28 -21.69 7.95
CA PHE A 244 20.12 -20.45 7.20
C PHE A 244 20.89 -19.31 7.87
N ASP A 245 21.77 -18.68 7.09
CA ASP A 245 22.47 -17.45 7.45
C ASP A 245 22.25 -16.41 6.32
N PRO A 246 21.61 -15.25 6.60
CA PRO A 246 21.46 -14.17 5.63
C PRO A 246 22.79 -13.77 4.97
N SER A 247 23.91 -13.88 5.70
CA SER A 247 25.24 -13.50 5.20
C SER A 247 25.76 -14.41 4.09
N SER A 248 25.15 -15.59 3.89
CA SER A 248 25.46 -16.54 2.81
C SER A 248 24.89 -16.12 1.45
N TYR A 249 24.07 -15.09 1.41
CA TYR A 249 23.40 -14.61 0.20
C TYR A 249 23.79 -13.16 -0.12
N ARG A 250 23.70 -12.79 -1.39
CA ARG A 250 23.89 -11.43 -1.86
C ARG A 250 22.68 -11.01 -2.68
N THR A 251 22.31 -9.75 -2.56
CA THR A 251 21.28 -9.11 -3.36
C THR A 251 21.90 -8.03 -4.23
N ALA A 252 21.26 -7.72 -5.34
CA ALA A 252 21.67 -6.61 -6.21
C ALA A 252 20.49 -6.09 -7.03
N ARG A 253 20.54 -4.80 -7.38
CA ARG A 253 19.65 -4.23 -8.39
C ARG A 253 20.37 -4.11 -9.73
N GLN A 254 19.76 -4.63 -10.78
CA GLN A 254 20.20 -4.47 -12.16
C GLN A 254 19.13 -3.74 -12.97
N TRP A 255 19.50 -3.28 -14.16
CA TRP A 255 18.62 -2.53 -15.04
C TRP A 255 18.84 -2.95 -16.48
N ALA A 256 17.88 -3.71 -17.02
CA ALA A 256 17.81 -3.98 -18.44
C ALA A 256 17.34 -2.75 -19.22
N THR A 257 17.57 -2.77 -20.53
CA THR A 257 17.07 -1.73 -21.44
C THR A 257 16.14 -2.40 -22.45
N ALA A 258 14.87 -2.04 -22.45
CA ALA A 258 13.89 -2.50 -23.42
C ALA A 258 14.17 -1.90 -24.81
N SER A 259 13.54 -2.44 -25.85
CA SER A 259 13.75 -1.99 -27.24
C SER A 259 13.38 -0.53 -27.50
N ASP A 260 12.50 0.04 -26.69
CA ASP A 260 12.11 1.46 -26.73
C ASP A 260 12.99 2.37 -25.87
N GLY A 261 14.06 1.83 -25.27
CA GLY A 261 15.01 2.55 -24.41
C GLY A 261 14.61 2.60 -22.94
N THR A 262 13.43 2.08 -22.56
CA THR A 262 12.96 2.07 -21.18
C THR A 262 13.88 1.20 -20.31
N ARG A 263 14.27 1.71 -19.14
CA ARG A 263 15.11 0.99 -18.16
C ARG A 263 14.20 0.13 -17.28
N ILE A 264 14.36 -1.19 -17.34
CA ILE A 264 13.54 -2.15 -16.58
C ILE A 264 14.34 -2.65 -15.36
N PRO A 265 13.88 -2.40 -14.11
CA PRO A 265 14.59 -2.86 -12.93
C PRO A 265 14.52 -4.38 -12.80
N ILE A 266 15.58 -4.97 -12.23
CA ILE A 266 15.69 -6.39 -11.89
C ILE A 266 16.23 -6.51 -10.47
N SER A 267 15.53 -7.23 -9.62
CA SER A 267 15.98 -7.56 -8.27
C SER A 267 16.53 -8.97 -8.22
N LEU A 268 17.77 -9.13 -7.72
CA LEU A 268 18.52 -10.38 -7.76
C LEU A 268 18.84 -10.88 -6.36
N VAL A 269 18.89 -12.21 -6.20
CA VAL A 269 19.52 -12.88 -5.07
C VAL A 269 20.23 -14.16 -5.50
N TRP A 270 21.40 -14.41 -4.93
CA TRP A 270 22.18 -15.63 -5.16
C TRP A 270 23.04 -15.97 -3.95
N SER A 271 23.59 -17.18 -3.90
CA SER A 271 24.62 -17.58 -2.93
C SER A 271 25.99 -17.63 -3.62
N PRO A 272 26.92 -16.70 -3.32
CA PRO A 272 28.26 -16.71 -3.90
C PRO A 272 29.01 -18.02 -3.62
N GLU A 273 28.82 -18.59 -2.43
CA GLU A 273 29.48 -19.84 -2.03
C GLU A 273 28.99 -21.06 -2.80
N ARG A 274 27.78 -21.01 -3.38
CA ARG A 274 27.22 -22.13 -4.17
C ARG A 274 27.52 -21.97 -5.66
N GLN A 275 27.91 -20.77 -6.10
CA GLN A 275 28.30 -20.46 -7.47
C GLN A 275 29.82 -20.55 -7.66
N GLN A 276 30.40 -21.69 -7.28
CA GLN A 276 31.86 -21.88 -7.27
C GLN A 276 32.47 -22.18 -8.64
N GLN A 277 31.65 -22.52 -9.64
CA GLN A 277 32.14 -22.79 -10.99
C GLN A 277 32.11 -21.53 -11.84
N PRO A 278 33.20 -21.23 -12.57
CA PRO A 278 33.20 -20.14 -13.54
C PRO A 278 32.24 -20.47 -14.69
N GLY A 279 31.31 -19.58 -14.99
CA GLY A 279 30.33 -19.73 -16.07
C GLY A 279 28.92 -19.28 -15.65
N PRO A 280 27.95 -19.35 -16.58
CA PRO A 280 26.55 -19.03 -16.29
C PRO A 280 25.99 -19.97 -15.21
N ASN A 281 25.26 -19.39 -14.25
CA ASN A 281 24.57 -20.14 -13.21
C ASN A 281 23.11 -20.36 -13.62
N PRO A 282 22.49 -21.49 -13.25
CA PRO A 282 21.08 -21.68 -13.52
C PRO A 282 20.27 -20.54 -12.86
N CYS A 283 19.23 -20.07 -13.54
CA CYS A 283 18.44 -18.94 -13.04
C CYS A 283 16.94 -19.19 -13.14
N LEU A 284 16.23 -18.77 -12.10
CA LEU A 284 14.79 -18.59 -12.14
C LEU A 284 14.47 -17.09 -12.25
N LEU A 285 14.02 -16.65 -13.43
CA LEU A 285 13.50 -15.32 -13.66
C LEU A 285 11.98 -15.31 -13.46
N TYR A 286 11.52 -14.51 -12.52
CA TYR A 286 10.11 -14.36 -12.14
C TYR A 286 9.54 -13.02 -12.64
N GLY A 287 8.26 -13.00 -13.02
CA GLY A 287 7.56 -11.78 -13.45
C GLY A 287 6.04 -11.91 -13.35
N TYR A 288 5.35 -10.78 -13.14
CA TYR A 288 3.88 -10.70 -13.05
C TYR A 288 3.32 -9.63 -14.02
N GLY A 289 3.48 -8.34 -13.69
CA GLY A 289 3.27 -7.24 -14.62
C GLY A 289 1.82 -6.95 -15.01
N ALA A 290 0.85 -7.00 -14.08
CA ALA A 290 -0.54 -6.63 -14.36
C ALA A 290 -1.21 -5.94 -13.16
N TYR A 291 -2.31 -5.22 -13.42
CA TYR A 291 -3.17 -4.59 -12.41
C TYR A 291 -2.46 -3.63 -11.45
N GLU A 292 -1.33 -3.05 -11.88
CA GLU A 292 -0.49 -2.19 -11.02
C GLU A 292 0.17 -2.94 -9.85
N VAL A 293 0.01 -4.27 -9.77
CA VAL A 293 0.63 -5.08 -8.72
C VAL A 293 2.14 -5.09 -8.93
N SER A 294 2.84 -4.59 -7.92
CA SER A 294 4.30 -4.56 -7.88
C SER A 294 4.83 -5.85 -7.26
N MET A 295 5.85 -6.45 -7.88
CA MET A 295 6.51 -7.64 -7.33
C MET A 295 7.65 -7.22 -6.40
N ASP A 296 7.30 -6.65 -5.24
CA ASP A 296 8.28 -6.17 -4.27
C ASP A 296 9.22 -7.28 -3.80
N PRO A 297 10.52 -7.04 -3.65
CA PRO A 297 11.46 -8.08 -3.25
C PRO A 297 11.14 -8.61 -1.85
N TRP A 298 10.77 -9.90 -1.77
CA TRP A 298 10.31 -10.54 -0.53
C TRP A 298 11.13 -11.78 -0.18
N PHE A 299 11.22 -12.10 1.10
CA PHE A 299 11.90 -13.30 1.56
C PHE A 299 11.04 -14.55 1.32
N SER A 300 11.67 -15.65 0.91
CA SER A 300 10.94 -16.89 0.65
C SER A 300 11.77 -18.11 1.05
N ILE A 301 11.27 -18.88 2.01
CA ILE A 301 11.90 -20.14 2.46
C ILE A 301 11.95 -21.16 1.31
N THR A 302 10.92 -21.22 0.46
CA THR A 302 10.90 -22.16 -0.67
C THR A 302 11.98 -21.83 -1.71
N ARG A 303 12.37 -20.56 -1.82
CA ARG A 303 13.45 -20.12 -2.71
C ARG A 303 14.83 -20.58 -2.26
N LEU A 304 15.06 -20.77 -0.95
CA LEU A 304 16.36 -21.24 -0.43
C LEU A 304 16.81 -22.54 -1.09
N SER A 305 15.86 -23.44 -1.40
CA SER A 305 16.16 -24.68 -2.12
C SER A 305 16.85 -24.47 -3.47
N LEU A 306 16.52 -23.39 -4.19
CA LEU A 306 17.18 -23.05 -5.46
C LEU A 306 18.55 -22.41 -5.19
N LEU A 307 18.61 -21.43 -4.28
CA LEU A 307 19.84 -20.69 -3.97
C LEU A 307 20.94 -21.60 -3.45
N ASP A 308 20.58 -22.55 -2.58
CA ASP A 308 21.51 -23.53 -2.00
C ASP A 308 22.02 -24.57 -3.02
N ARG A 309 21.37 -24.63 -4.20
CA ARG A 309 21.78 -25.43 -5.36
C ARG A 309 22.47 -24.61 -6.45
N GLY A 310 22.88 -23.38 -6.13
CA GLY A 310 23.64 -22.50 -7.02
C GLY A 310 22.80 -21.66 -7.97
N PHE A 311 21.46 -21.66 -7.84
CA PHE A 311 20.63 -20.81 -8.69
C PHE A 311 20.75 -19.33 -8.32
N THR A 312 20.69 -18.49 -9.35
CA THR A 312 20.29 -17.08 -9.19
C THR A 312 18.77 -16.99 -9.26
N PHE A 313 18.14 -16.27 -8.33
CA PHE A 313 16.75 -15.88 -8.46
C PHE A 313 16.66 -14.40 -8.84
N ALA A 314 15.80 -14.08 -9.80
CA ALA A 314 15.62 -12.73 -10.29
C ALA A 314 14.13 -12.39 -10.40
N ILE A 315 13.77 -11.15 -10.08
CA ILE A 315 12.44 -10.58 -10.34
C ILE A 315 12.60 -9.52 -11.43
N ALA A 316 11.91 -9.69 -12.56
CA ALA A 316 11.78 -8.65 -13.57
C ALA A 316 10.58 -7.76 -13.25
N HIS A 317 10.84 -6.49 -12.94
CA HIS A 317 9.82 -5.49 -12.61
C HIS A 317 9.23 -4.87 -13.88
N VAL A 318 8.62 -5.70 -14.71
CA VAL A 318 8.12 -5.33 -16.06
C VAL A 318 6.95 -4.35 -16.01
N ARG A 319 6.76 -3.58 -17.09
CA ARG A 319 5.59 -2.69 -17.22
C ARG A 319 4.27 -3.45 -17.09
N GLY A 320 3.28 -2.77 -16.53
CA GLY A 320 1.99 -3.35 -16.11
C GLY A 320 1.93 -3.64 -14.60
N GLY A 321 3.10 -3.70 -13.94
CA GLY A 321 3.21 -3.52 -12.49
C GLY A 321 3.16 -2.04 -12.08
N GLY A 322 3.46 -1.75 -10.83
CA GLY A 322 3.39 -0.39 -10.24
C GLY A 322 4.70 0.12 -9.64
N GLU A 323 5.81 -0.58 -9.89
CA GLU A 323 7.09 -0.33 -9.23
C GLU A 323 7.60 1.11 -9.43
N LEU A 324 7.37 1.68 -10.62
CA LEU A 324 7.77 3.03 -11.01
C LEU A 324 6.58 3.99 -11.14
N GLY A 325 5.51 3.76 -10.37
CA GLY A 325 4.32 4.60 -10.36
C GLY A 325 3.27 4.24 -11.42
N ARG A 326 2.19 5.02 -11.50
CA ARG A 326 0.99 4.74 -12.31
C ARG A 326 1.31 4.61 -13.79
N ALA A 327 2.19 5.46 -14.29
CA ALA A 327 2.64 5.41 -15.67
C ALA A 327 3.26 4.05 -16.04
N TRP A 328 3.88 3.34 -15.09
CA TRP A 328 4.43 1.99 -15.31
C TRP A 328 3.34 0.96 -15.62
N TYR A 329 2.20 1.07 -14.94
CA TYR A 329 1.02 0.24 -15.18
C TYR A 329 0.32 0.62 -16.50
N GLU A 330 0.08 1.91 -16.72
CA GLU A 330 -0.59 2.40 -17.93
C GLU A 330 0.17 1.99 -19.21
N ASN A 331 1.50 2.01 -19.16
CA ASN A 331 2.37 1.55 -20.25
C ASN A 331 2.53 0.02 -20.32
N GLY A 332 1.76 -0.76 -19.57
CA GLY A 332 1.71 -2.21 -19.64
C GLY A 332 0.29 -2.78 -19.61
N LYS A 333 -0.71 -1.97 -19.97
CA LYS A 333 -2.12 -2.40 -20.03
C LYS A 333 -2.78 -2.07 -21.37
N PHE A 334 -3.93 -2.70 -21.63
CA PHE A 334 -4.71 -2.53 -22.85
C PHE A 334 -3.85 -2.56 -24.13
N GLY A 335 -3.85 -1.50 -24.94
CA GLY A 335 -3.07 -1.41 -26.18
C GLY A 335 -1.56 -1.53 -25.99
N PHE A 336 -1.05 -1.24 -24.79
CA PHE A 336 0.36 -1.31 -24.42
C PHE A 336 0.76 -2.62 -23.75
N LYS A 337 -0.15 -3.60 -23.63
CA LYS A 337 0.11 -4.85 -22.88
C LYS A 337 1.32 -5.64 -23.39
N LYS A 338 1.68 -5.47 -24.67
CA LYS A 338 2.87 -6.10 -25.27
C LYS A 338 4.16 -5.75 -24.53
N ASN A 339 4.23 -4.56 -23.93
CA ASN A 339 5.39 -4.09 -23.19
C ASN A 339 5.76 -5.02 -22.03
N SER A 340 4.78 -5.56 -21.29
CA SER A 340 5.04 -6.52 -20.20
C SER A 340 5.89 -7.72 -20.67
N PHE A 341 5.60 -8.23 -21.88
CA PHE A 341 6.28 -9.40 -22.42
C PHE A 341 7.65 -9.04 -23.00
N SER A 342 7.76 -7.93 -23.74
CA SER A 342 9.04 -7.49 -24.29
C SER A 342 10.02 -7.07 -23.20
N ASP A 343 9.55 -6.47 -22.12
CA ASP A 343 10.36 -6.14 -20.96
C ASP A 343 10.92 -7.40 -20.29
N PHE A 344 10.08 -8.43 -20.15
CA PHE A 344 10.52 -9.72 -19.58
C PHE A 344 11.63 -10.35 -20.42
N VAL A 345 11.47 -10.34 -21.75
CA VAL A 345 12.51 -10.82 -22.68
C VAL A 345 13.78 -9.97 -22.60
N ALA A 346 13.66 -8.64 -22.49
CA ALA A 346 14.80 -7.75 -22.33
C ALA A 346 15.56 -8.03 -21.02
N CYS A 347 14.85 -8.30 -19.92
CA CYS A 347 15.46 -8.72 -18.66
C CYS A 347 16.22 -10.05 -18.80
N ALA A 348 15.61 -11.06 -19.44
CA ALA A 348 16.26 -12.35 -19.67
C ALA A 348 17.53 -12.20 -20.51
N GLN A 349 17.48 -11.41 -21.60
CA GLN A 349 18.64 -11.14 -22.44
C GLN A 349 19.74 -10.40 -21.68
N HIS A 350 19.38 -9.38 -20.89
CA HIS A 350 20.33 -8.63 -20.08
C HIS A 350 21.09 -9.53 -19.10
N LEU A 351 20.38 -10.41 -18.39
CA LEU A 351 21.01 -11.33 -17.44
C LEU A 351 21.98 -12.30 -18.13
N SER A 352 21.63 -12.79 -19.33
CA SER A 352 22.52 -13.64 -20.14
C SER A 352 23.74 -12.88 -20.65
N ASP A 353 23.55 -11.67 -21.18
CA ASP A 353 24.65 -10.83 -21.71
C ASP A 353 25.65 -10.41 -20.63
N GLN A 354 25.19 -10.21 -19.39
CA GLN A 354 26.05 -9.92 -18.23
C GLN A 354 26.73 -11.18 -17.65
N GLY A 355 26.46 -12.37 -18.20
CA GLY A 355 27.04 -13.63 -17.72
C GLY A 355 26.51 -14.06 -16.35
N ILE A 356 25.36 -13.54 -15.93
CA ILE A 356 24.71 -13.93 -14.67
C ILE A 356 24.04 -15.30 -14.83
N THR A 357 23.58 -15.62 -16.06
CA THR A 357 22.74 -16.80 -16.38
C THR A 357 23.07 -17.46 -17.69
#